data_AF-X0VBI7-F1
#
_entry.id   AF-X0VBI7-F1
#
_cell.length_a   1.000
_cell.length_b   1.000
_cell.length_c   1.000
_cell.angle_alpha   90.00
_cell.angle_beta   90.00
_cell.angle_gamma   90.00
#
_symmetry.space_group_name_H-M   'P 1'
#
loop_
_entity.id
_entity.type
_entity.pdbx_description
1 polymer ?
#
loop_
_entity_poly.entity_id
_entity_poly.type
_entity_poly.pdbx_seq_one_letter_code
_entity_poly.pdbx_strand_id
1 'polypeptide(L)'
;MKSDLITALRQNHALEHATISLLARKLDSNVRIIGKSTFDGFYIYGNVPSKAVREAATEGLDRLQNGERELGVSPLCGTNIMVAGILAGVACLI
;
A
#
# COMPACT_ATOMS: atom_id res chain seq x y z
N MET A 1 16.20 -2.21 -17.52
CA MET A 1 16.56 -1.15 -16.54
C MET A 1 15.36 -0.30 -16.12
N LYS A 2 14.71 0.50 -16.98
CA LYS A 2 13.50 1.28 -16.61
C LYS A 2 12.27 0.40 -16.29
N SER A 3 12.10 -0.69 -17.04
CA SER A 3 11.07 -1.72 -16.81
C SER A 3 11.16 -2.37 -15.42
N ASP A 4 12.39 -2.54 -14.95
CA ASP A 4 12.68 -3.23 -13.68
C ASP A 4 12.32 -2.33 -12.50
N LEU A 5 12.55 -1.01 -12.63
CA LEU A 5 12.15 -0.02 -11.63
C LEU A 5 10.62 0.06 -11.47
N ILE A 6 9.87 0.08 -12.58
CA ILE A 6 8.39 0.11 -12.49
C ILE A 6 7.87 -1.18 -11.86
N THR A 7 8.43 -2.33 -12.25
CA THR A 7 8.06 -3.63 -11.67
C THR A 7 8.35 -3.67 -10.18
N ALA A 8 9.54 -3.24 -9.76
CA ALA A 8 9.92 -3.17 -8.36
C ALA A 8 8.99 -2.25 -7.56
N LEU A 9 8.67 -1.06 -8.10
CA LEU A 9 7.73 -0.14 -7.47
C LEU A 9 6.35 -0.77 -7.29
N ARG A 10 5.82 -1.48 -8.30
CA ARG A 10 4.52 -2.16 -8.22
C ARG A 10 4.52 -3.28 -7.18
N GLN A 11 5.60 -4.05 -7.09
CA GLN A 11 5.75 -5.12 -6.10
C GLN A 11 5.83 -4.55 -4.68
N ASN A 12 6.63 -3.50 -4.49
CA ASN A 12 6.76 -2.84 -3.20
C ASN A 12 5.44 -2.18 -2.77
N HIS A 13 4.70 -1.60 -3.71
CA HIS A 13 3.39 -1.01 -3.45
C HIS A 13 2.34 -2.05 -3.05
N ALA A 14 2.33 -3.21 -3.72
CA ALA A 14 1.48 -4.32 -3.32
C ALA A 14 1.82 -4.81 -1.90
N LEU A 15 3.11 -4.91 -1.57
CA LEU A 15 3.56 -5.30 -0.24
C LEU A 15 3.20 -4.26 0.84
N GLU A 16 3.29 -2.97 0.53
CA GLU A 16 2.84 -1.90 1.41
C GLU A 16 1.33 -2.04 1.72
N HIS A 17 0.50 -2.23 0.69
CA HIS A 17 -0.94 -2.40 0.87
C HIS A 17 -1.28 -3.65 1.69
N ALA A 18 -0.59 -4.76 1.45
CA ALA A 18 -0.75 -5.97 2.26
C ALA A 18 -0.38 -5.70 3.72
N THR A 19 0.73 -5.00 3.96
CA THR A 19 1.21 -4.64 5.30
C THR A 19 0.18 -3.77 6.04
N ILE A 20 -0.31 -2.70 5.41
CA ILE A 20 -1.31 -1.80 6.00
C ILE A 20 -2.61 -2.55 6.28
N SER A 21 -3.06 -3.40 5.35
CA SER A 21 -4.28 -4.18 5.51
C SER A 21 -4.20 -5.16 6.69
N LEU A 22 -3.04 -5.79 6.89
CA LEU A 22 -2.80 -6.68 8.02
C LEU A 22 -2.66 -5.89 9.34
N LEU A 23 -1.98 -4.75 9.32
CA LEU A 23 -1.88 -3.86 10.48
C LEU A 23 -3.27 -3.36 10.92
N ALA A 24 -4.12 -2.96 9.98
CA ALA A 24 -5.48 -2.52 10.25
C ALA A 24 -6.40 -3.63 10.79
N ARG A 25 -6.07 -4.91 10.54
CA ARG A 25 -6.76 -6.07 11.13
C ARG A 25 -6.25 -6.41 12.52
N LYS A 26 -4.95 -6.25 12.76
CA LYS A 26 -4.28 -6.57 14.04
C LYS A 26 -4.42 -5.47 15.09
N LEU A 27 -4.56 -4.23 14.65
CA LEU A 27 -4.68 -3.04 15.48
C LEU A 27 -6.10 -2.50 15.41
N ASP A 28 -6.53 -1.78 16.45
CA ASP A 28 -7.82 -1.10 16.45
C ASP A 28 -7.98 -0.20 15.22
N SER A 29 -9.21 -0.10 14.70
CA SER A 29 -9.53 0.64 13.47
C SER A 29 -9.24 2.14 13.53
N ASN A 30 -8.85 2.67 14.69
CA ASN A 30 -8.48 4.08 14.91
C ASN A 30 -7.00 4.39 14.65
N VAL A 31 -6.16 3.40 14.32
CA VAL A 31 -4.74 3.68 14.04
C VAL A 31 -4.62 4.35 12.67
N ARG A 32 -4.21 5.62 12.67
CA ARG A 32 -3.93 6.39 11.46
C ARG A 32 -2.54 6.02 10.94
N ILE A 33 -2.52 5.30 9.82
CA ILE A 33 -1.31 4.82 9.15
C ILE A 33 -1.26 5.39 7.73
N ILE A 34 -0.09 5.85 7.32
CA ILE A 34 0.19 6.28 5.94
C ILE A 34 1.33 5.42 5.40
N GLY A 35 1.15 4.88 4.19
CA GLY A 35 2.19 4.18 3.47
C GLY A 35 2.78 5.02 2.34
N LYS A 36 4.04 4.76 2.01
CA LYS A 36 4.72 5.34 0.84
C LYS A 36 5.71 4.35 0.23
N SER A 37 5.46 3.95 -1.02
CA SER A 37 6.32 2.99 -1.72
C SER A 37 7.46 3.67 -2.45
N THR A 38 8.57 2.97 -2.55
CA THR A 38 9.77 3.36 -3.31
C THR A 38 10.23 2.20 -4.19
N PHE A 39 11.28 2.41 -4.99
CA PHE A 39 11.83 1.37 -5.87
C PHE A 39 12.55 0.24 -5.10
N ASP A 40 12.95 0.51 -3.86
CA ASP A 40 13.74 -0.35 -2.98
C ASP A 40 12.98 -0.82 -1.73
N GLY A 41 11.71 -0.44 -1.58
CA GLY A 41 10.86 -0.88 -0.47
C GLY A 41 9.67 0.05 -0.26
N PHE A 42 9.31 0.26 1.01
CA PHE A 42 8.23 1.18 1.39
C PHE A 42 8.45 1.71 2.81
N TYR A 43 7.77 2.79 3.13
CA TYR A 43 7.76 3.43 4.44
C TYR A 43 6.35 3.41 5.03
N ILE A 44 6.28 3.24 6.36
CA ILE A 44 5.04 3.34 7.13
C ILE A 44 5.20 4.49 8.13
N TYR A 45 4.24 5.41 8.12
CA TYR A 45 4.16 6.53 9.04
C TYR A 45 2.93 6.37 9.92
N GLY A 46 3.13 6.37 11.24
CA GLY A 46 2.05 6.25 12.22
C GLY A 46 2.60 5.83 13.58
N ASN A 47 1.77 5.93 14.61
CA ASN A 47 2.11 5.42 15.95
C ASN A 47 1.87 3.90 16.00
N VAL A 48 2.81 3.14 15.42
CA VAL A 48 2.69 1.69 15.25
C VAL A 48 3.98 1.01 15.73
N PRO A 49 3.91 -0.06 16.55
CA PRO A 49 5.10 -0.78 16.97
C PRO A 49 5.85 -1.36 15.77
N SER A 50 7.16 -1.11 15.66
CA SER A 50 7.98 -1.59 14.54
C SER A 50 7.95 -3.12 14.41
N LYS A 51 7.79 -3.85 15.52
CA LYS A 51 7.62 -5.30 15.52
C LYS A 51 6.34 -5.73 14.79
N ALA A 52 5.22 -5.04 15.04
CA ALA A 52 3.95 -5.32 14.35
C ALA A 52 4.06 -5.02 12.85
N VAL A 53 4.75 -3.93 12.47
CA VAL A 53 5.02 -3.61 11.06
C VAL A 53 5.82 -4.72 10.39
N ARG A 54 6.89 -5.20 11.04
CA ARG A 54 7.72 -6.29 10.50
C ARG A 54 6.91 -7.58 10.34
N GLU A 55 6.15 -7.97 11.35
CA GLU A 55 5.32 -9.19 11.29
C GLU A 55 4.27 -9.10 10.18
N ALA A 56 3.59 -7.95 10.06
CA ALA A 56 2.61 -7.72 9.00
C ALA A 56 3.26 -7.70 7.61
N ALA A 57 4.46 -7.13 7.46
CA ALA A 57 5.18 -7.12 6.19
C ALA A 57 5.65 -8.54 5.79
N THR A 58 6.18 -9.32 6.73
CA THR A 58 6.59 -10.71 6.48
C THR A 58 5.39 -11.57 6.09
N GLU A 59 4.29 -11.48 6.85
CA GLU A 59 3.05 -12.19 6.54
C GLU A 59 2.45 -11.75 5.20
N GLY A 60 2.43 -10.44 4.93
CA GLY A 60 1.93 -9.89 3.68
C GLY A 60 2.74 -10.37 2.48
N LEU A 61 4.06 -10.43 2.59
CA LEU A 61 4.94 -10.94 1.53
C LEU A 61 4.67 -12.41 1.24
N ASP A 62 4.61 -13.25 2.27
CA ASP A 62 4.37 -14.68 2.14
C ASP A 62 3.02 -14.95 1.45
N ARG A 63 1.95 -14.26 1.90
CA ARG A 63 0.61 -14.40 1.32
C ARG A 63 0.53 -13.92 -0.14
N LEU A 64 1.20 -12.81 -0.47
CA LEU A 64 1.29 -12.32 -1.85
C LEU A 64 2.04 -13.32 -2.75
N GLN A 65 3.12 -13.92 -2.26
CA GLN A 65 3.87 -14.96 -2.98
C GLN A 65 3.04 -16.24 -3.17
N ASN A 66 2.19 -16.57 -2.20
CA ASN A 66 1.22 -17.67 -2.27
C ASN A 66 -0.02 -17.36 -3.14
N GLY A 67 -0.08 -16.18 -3.77
CA GLY A 67 -1.08 -15.84 -4.79
C GLY A 67 -2.27 -15.03 -4.28
N GLU A 68 -2.28 -14.59 -3.02
CA GLU A 68 -3.36 -13.76 -2.45
C GLU A 68 -3.25 -12.29 -2.88
N ARG A 69 -3.37 -12.03 -4.18
CA ARG A 69 -3.14 -10.72 -4.81
C ARG A 69 -4.06 -9.61 -4.30
N GLU A 70 -5.26 -9.97 -3.83
CA GLU A 70 -6.25 -9.03 -3.28
C GLU A 70 -5.72 -8.24 -2.07
N LEU A 71 -4.76 -8.81 -1.30
CA LEU A 71 -4.11 -8.08 -0.21
C LEU A 71 -3.30 -6.87 -0.68
N GLY A 72 -2.79 -6.92 -1.91
CA GLY A 72 -2.01 -5.83 -2.50
C GLY A 72 -2.86 -4.70 -3.07
N VAL A 73 -4.19 -4.80 -2.98
CA VAL A 73 -5.13 -3.82 -3.54
C VAL A 73 -5.87 -3.14 -2.39
N SER A 74 -5.82 -1.81 -2.35
CA SER A 74 -6.59 -1.00 -1.41
C SER A 74 -7.58 -0.09 -2.14
N PRO A 75 -8.84 0.03 -1.66
CA PRO A 75 -9.79 0.98 -2.22
C PRO A 75 -9.34 2.44 -2.05
N LEU A 76 -8.50 2.72 -1.05
CA LEU A 76 -7.95 4.05 -0.73
C LEU A 76 -6.51 4.22 -1.23
N CYS A 77 -6.18 3.62 -2.39
CA CYS A 77 -4.88 3.83 -3.02
C CYS A 77 -4.71 5.31 -3.43
N GLY A 78 -3.54 5.89 -3.17
CA GLY A 78 -3.25 7.30 -3.48
C GLY A 78 -3.39 7.62 -4.97
N THR A 79 -3.10 6.68 -5.87
CA THR A 79 -3.32 6.84 -7.31
C THR A 79 -4.80 6.84 -7.68
N ASN A 80 -5.64 6.03 -7.03
CA ASN A 80 -7.11 6.11 -7.21
C ASN A 80 -7.64 7.49 -6.82
N ILE A 81 -7.19 8.03 -5.69
CA ILE A 81 -7.61 9.35 -5.21
C ILE A 81 -7.16 10.44 -6.19
N MET A 82 -5.92 10.37 -6.69
CA MET A 82 -5.39 11.31 -7.68
C MET A 82 -6.22 11.29 -8.97
N VAL A 83 -6.46 10.10 -9.53
CA VAL A 83 -7.23 9.95 -10.77
C VAL A 83 -8.66 10.45 -10.59
N ALA A 84 -9.32 10.09 -9.48
CA ALA A 84 -10.66 10.56 -9.17
C ALA A 84 -10.71 12.10 -9.05
N GLY A 85 -9.73 12.71 -8.39
CA GLY A 85 -9.65 14.17 -8.25
C GLY A 85 -9.45 14.89 -9.58
N ILE A 86 -8.59 14.35 -10.47
CA ILE A 86 -8.39 14.90 -11.81
C ILE A 86 -9.67 14.81 -12.64
N LEU A 87 -10.31 13.63 -12.66
CA LEU A 87 -11.53 13.43 -13.42
C LEU A 87 -12.67 14.33 -12.92
N ALA A 88 -12.83 14.46 -11.61
CA ALA A 88 -13.81 15.37 -11.01
C ALA A 88 -13.53 16.82 -11.39
N GLY A 89 -12.27 17.26 -11.33
CA GLY A 89 -11.88 18.62 -11.72
C GLY A 89 -12.14 18.91 -13.20
N VAL A 90 -11.81 17.97 -14.09
CA VAL A 90 -12.12 18.09 -15.52
C VAL A 90 -13.63 18.13 -15.76
N ALA A 91 -14.40 17.29 -15.07
CA ALA A 91 -15.86 17.27 -15.18
C ALA A 91 -16.50 18.59 -14.75
N CYS A 92 -15.91 19.34 -13.83
CA CYS A 92 -16.39 20.68 -13.47
C CYS A 92 -16.10 21.76 -14.53
N LEU A 93 -15.19 21.51 -15.47
CA LEU A 93 -14.81 22.46 -16.53
C LEU A 93 -15.63 22.29 -17.83
N ILE A 94 -16.41 21.22 -17.95
CA ILE A 94 -17.31 20.92 -19.09
C ILE A 94 -18.76 21.05 -18.66
#